data_AF-A0A3B8QTM2-F1
#
_entry.id   AF-A0A3B8QTM2-F1
#
_cell.length_a   1.000
_cell.length_b   1.000
_cell.length_c   1.000
_cell.angle_alpha   90.00
_cell.angle_beta   90.00
_cell.angle_gamma   90.00
#
_symmetry.space_group_name_H-M   'P 1'
#
loop_
_entity.id
_entity.type
_entity.pdbx_description
1 polymer ?
#
loop_
_entity_poly.entity_id
_entity_poly.type
_entity_poly.pdbx_seq_one_letter_code
_entity_poly.pdbx_strand_id
1 'polypeptide(L)'
;MLSSCQPAGESSPSTSEVRLTVFTRDTLASADTLFITGSTAQLGGWNGRGLAFKRDLENPLRWTLQFVAEDSAFAYKLTLGDWSQEAKLEEGIAFRDLGGWESMDTTLHALSFGLAERVNDGQVSGFLTVVDAPVDPAGIIPSRKMWVWMPYDLKHTELTGPVDVLLMSGGQNCIDPAQSTFGVDWAVDEAIL
;
A
#
# COMPACT_ATOMS: atom_id res chain seq x y z
N MET A 1 56.83 18.94 12.89
CA MET A 1 55.90 17.94 12.30
C MET A 1 54.69 18.70 11.80
N LEU A 2 54.57 18.90 10.49
CA LEU A 2 53.40 19.52 9.87
C LEU A 2 52.43 18.40 9.53
N SER A 3 51.29 18.35 10.23
CA SER A 3 50.23 17.38 9.97
C SER A 3 49.38 17.89 8.81
N SER A 4 49.37 17.14 7.71
CA SER A 4 48.50 17.35 6.57
C SER A 4 47.11 16.81 6.89
N CYS A 5 46.10 17.67 6.91
CA CYS A 5 44.72 17.24 6.79
C CYS A 5 44.37 17.20 5.29
N GLN A 6 44.19 16.00 4.74
CA GLN A 6 43.49 15.82 3.47
C GLN A 6 41.99 16.03 3.71
N PRO A 7 41.27 16.74 2.82
CA PRO A 7 39.81 16.77 2.90
C PRO A 7 39.23 15.41 2.50
N ALA A 8 38.15 15.05 3.20
CA ALA A 8 37.34 13.86 2.96
C ALA A 8 36.84 13.83 1.50
N GLY A 9 36.81 12.62 0.94
CA GLY A 9 36.34 12.38 -0.42
C GLY A 9 34.94 12.93 -0.68
N GLU A 10 34.77 13.52 -1.86
CA GLU A 10 33.49 13.89 -2.41
C GLU A 10 32.58 12.64 -2.46
N SER A 11 31.51 12.65 -1.68
CA SER A 11 30.39 11.75 -1.90
C SER A 11 29.79 12.11 -3.27
N SER A 12 29.93 11.22 -4.24
CA SER A 12 29.23 11.33 -5.51
C SER A 12 27.73 11.50 -5.25
N PRO A 13 27.02 12.41 -5.94
CA PRO A 13 25.59 12.57 -5.71
C PRO A 13 24.89 11.26 -6.06
N SER A 14 24.33 10.58 -5.06
CA SER A 14 23.33 9.54 -5.29
C SER A 14 22.22 10.19 -6.11
N THR A 15 22.09 9.78 -7.36
CA THR A 15 21.14 10.42 -8.26
C THR A 15 19.75 9.96 -7.83
N SER A 16 18.94 10.85 -7.23
CA SER A 16 17.54 10.59 -6.83
C SER A 16 16.60 10.40 -8.04
N GLU A 17 17.14 9.93 -9.17
CA GLU A 17 16.44 9.77 -10.43
C GLU A 17 15.74 8.42 -10.48
N VAL A 18 14.43 8.45 -10.61
CA VAL A 18 13.56 7.31 -10.78
C VAL A 18 13.32 7.05 -12.25
N ARG A 19 13.39 5.78 -12.67
CA ARG A 19 13.01 5.31 -14.00
C ARG A 19 11.97 4.21 -13.88
N LEU A 20 10.85 4.39 -14.56
CA LEU A 20 9.80 3.38 -14.66
C LEU A 20 9.55 3.03 -16.11
N THR A 21 9.51 1.73 -16.39
CA THR A 21 8.97 1.20 -17.64
C THR A 21 7.70 0.41 -17.32
N VAL A 22 6.63 0.66 -18.05
CA VAL A 22 5.38 -0.08 -17.89
C VAL A 22 5.04 -0.74 -19.22
N PHE A 23 4.77 -2.03 -19.17
CA PHE A 23 4.18 -2.76 -20.30
C PHE A 23 2.71 -2.99 -20.03
N THR A 24 1.85 -2.57 -20.95
CA THR A 24 0.43 -2.90 -20.90
C THR A 24 0.20 -4.23 -21.61
N ARG A 25 -0.71 -5.06 -21.09
CA ARG A 25 -1.11 -6.31 -21.75
C ARG A 25 -1.73 -6.04 -23.11
N ASP A 26 -2.64 -5.08 -23.16
CA ASP A 26 -3.34 -4.67 -24.37
C ASP A 26 -2.92 -3.26 -24.79
N THR A 27 -3.11 -2.94 -26.06
CA THR A 27 -2.86 -1.59 -26.59
C THR A 27 -3.94 -0.64 -26.09
N LEU A 28 -3.57 0.36 -25.30
CA LEU A 28 -4.48 1.42 -24.85
C LEU A 28 -4.93 2.31 -26.02
N ALA A 29 -6.07 3.00 -25.87
CA ALA A 29 -6.56 3.89 -26.91
C ALA A 29 -5.53 4.99 -27.20
N SER A 30 -5.53 5.52 -28.43
CA SER A 30 -4.55 6.55 -28.81
C SER A 30 -4.68 7.86 -28.01
N ALA A 31 -5.87 8.11 -27.45
CA ALA A 31 -6.15 9.27 -26.61
C ALA A 31 -5.79 9.05 -25.13
N ASP A 32 -5.55 7.80 -24.70
CA ASP A 32 -5.25 7.49 -23.32
C ASP A 32 -3.82 7.94 -22.98
N THR A 33 -3.62 8.35 -21.73
CA THR A 33 -2.31 8.64 -21.16
C THR A 33 -2.18 7.90 -19.84
N LEU A 34 -1.11 7.13 -19.70
CA LEU A 34 -0.78 6.48 -18.43
C LEU A 34 -0.16 7.52 -17.48
N PHE A 35 -0.63 7.55 -16.24
CA PHE A 35 -0.10 8.39 -15.18
C PHE A 35 0.42 7.54 -14.01
N ILE A 36 1.45 8.04 -13.33
CA ILE A 36 1.72 7.71 -11.93
C ILE A 36 1.03 8.74 -11.05
N THR A 37 0.35 8.30 -10.00
CA THR A 37 -0.18 9.17 -8.95
C THR A 37 0.20 8.62 -7.58
N GLY A 38 0.42 9.47 -6.57
CA GLY A 38 0.99 9.00 -5.31
C GLY A 38 0.89 9.96 -4.14
N SER A 39 1.59 9.61 -3.05
CA SER A 39 1.52 10.28 -1.75
C SER A 39 2.11 11.69 -1.73
N THR A 40 2.97 12.03 -2.68
CA THR A 40 3.69 13.32 -2.72
C THR A 40 2.98 14.33 -3.61
N ALA A 41 3.27 15.63 -3.41
CA ALA A 41 2.71 16.68 -4.27
C ALA A 41 3.17 16.54 -5.72
N GLN A 42 4.44 16.15 -5.95
CA GLN A 42 4.99 15.84 -7.27
C GLN A 42 4.20 14.74 -7.99
N LEU A 43 3.76 13.73 -7.26
CA LEU A 43 2.93 12.63 -7.78
C LEU A 43 1.42 12.95 -7.73
N GLY A 44 1.05 14.22 -7.53
CA GLY A 44 -0.32 14.69 -7.58
C GLY A 44 -1.16 14.44 -6.34
N GLY A 45 -0.60 13.92 -5.24
CA GLY A 45 -1.32 13.75 -3.97
C GLY A 45 -2.60 12.93 -4.10
N TRP A 46 -2.51 11.76 -4.74
CA TRP A 46 -3.63 10.84 -4.99
C TRP A 46 -4.79 11.40 -5.82
N ASN A 47 -4.51 12.32 -6.75
CA ASN A 47 -5.52 12.91 -7.64
C ASN A 47 -5.82 12.09 -8.91
N GLY A 48 -5.10 10.98 -9.17
CA GLY A 48 -5.27 10.18 -10.38
C GLY A 48 -4.54 10.72 -11.62
N ARG A 49 -3.92 11.91 -11.58
CA ARG A 49 -3.18 12.57 -12.67
C ARG A 49 -1.91 13.23 -12.15
N GLY A 50 -0.98 12.43 -11.63
CA GLY A 50 0.36 12.93 -11.26
C GLY A 50 1.24 13.13 -12.50
N LEU A 51 2.32 12.37 -12.62
CA LEU A 51 3.24 12.47 -13.75
C LEU A 51 2.79 11.56 -14.90
N ALA A 52 2.83 12.08 -16.13
CA ALA A 52 2.47 11.33 -17.33
C ALA A 52 3.65 10.51 -17.86
N PHE A 53 3.40 9.25 -18.18
CA PHE A 53 4.33 8.43 -18.94
C PHE A 53 4.34 8.85 -20.41
N LYS A 54 5.49 8.66 -21.06
CA LYS A 54 5.62 8.75 -22.51
C LYS A 54 5.33 7.40 -23.12
N ARG A 55 4.38 7.35 -24.05
CA ARG A 55 4.12 6.18 -24.89
C ARG A 55 5.24 6.02 -25.91
N ASP A 56 5.74 4.80 -26.06
CA ASP A 56 6.69 4.44 -27.10
C ASP A 56 5.96 4.34 -28.45
N LEU A 57 6.54 4.96 -29.49
CA LEU A 57 5.95 5.01 -30.83
C LEU A 57 6.21 3.73 -31.63
N GLU A 58 7.29 3.01 -31.32
CA GLU A 58 7.66 1.77 -32.00
C GLU A 58 7.02 0.55 -31.32
N ASN A 59 6.79 0.65 -30.01
CA ASN A 59 6.07 -0.35 -29.22
C ASN A 59 4.93 0.28 -28.42
N PRO A 60 3.68 0.29 -28.93
CA PRO A 60 2.57 1.00 -28.28
C PRO A 60 2.08 0.37 -26.97
N LEU A 61 2.65 -0.78 -26.57
CA LEU A 61 2.47 -1.41 -25.26
C LEU A 61 3.45 -0.88 -24.20
N ARG A 62 4.52 -0.21 -24.62
CA ARG A 62 5.58 0.26 -23.75
C ARG A 62 5.41 1.74 -23.39
N TRP A 63 5.52 2.03 -22.11
CA TRP A 63 5.43 3.36 -21.54
C TRP A 63 6.63 3.63 -20.64
N THR A 64 7.18 4.83 -20.70
CA THR A 64 8.37 5.19 -19.90
C THR A 64 8.18 6.51 -19.17
N LEU A 65 8.66 6.57 -17.94
CA LEU A 65 8.73 7.78 -17.15
C LEU A 65 10.09 7.86 -16.46
N GLN A 66 10.66 9.06 -16.44
CA GLN A 66 11.88 9.37 -15.71
C GLN A 66 11.67 10.69 -14.99
N PHE A 67 11.97 10.75 -13.70
CA PHE A 67 11.83 11.95 -12.87
C PHE A 67 12.80 11.92 -11.69
N VAL A 68 13.11 13.07 -11.10
CA VAL A 68 13.88 13.16 -9.86
C VAL A 68 12.88 13.17 -8.70
N ALA A 69 12.96 12.20 -7.81
CA ALA A 69 12.06 12.12 -6.66
C ALA A 69 12.36 13.26 -5.66
N GLU A 70 11.30 13.91 -5.15
CA GLU A 70 11.43 14.92 -4.09
C GLU A 70 11.70 14.29 -2.72
N ASP A 71 11.15 13.10 -2.48
CA ASP A 71 11.28 12.34 -1.25
C ASP A 71 12.07 11.05 -1.49
N SER A 72 12.81 10.60 -0.48
CA SER A 72 13.59 9.35 -0.56
C SER A 72 12.73 8.10 -0.71
N ALA A 73 11.47 8.18 -0.30
CA ALA A 73 10.46 7.13 -0.41
C ALA A 73 9.07 7.73 -0.65
N PHE A 74 8.27 7.05 -1.45
CA PHE A 74 6.91 7.45 -1.78
C PHE A 74 6.02 6.24 -2.04
N ALA A 75 4.71 6.43 -1.89
CA ALA A 75 3.71 5.45 -2.31
C ALA A 75 3.05 5.91 -3.61
N TYR A 76 2.71 4.97 -4.50
CA TYR A 76 2.13 5.30 -5.80
C TYR A 76 1.22 4.21 -6.36
N LYS A 77 0.41 4.62 -7.35
CA LYS A 77 -0.41 3.77 -8.21
C LYS A 77 -0.33 4.27 -9.66
N LEU A 78 -0.80 3.44 -10.60
CA LEU A 78 -0.91 3.81 -12.00
C LEU A 78 -2.38 3.95 -12.41
N THR A 79 -2.69 4.91 -13.27
CA THR A 79 -4.06 5.18 -13.76
C THR A 79 -4.06 5.66 -15.22
N LEU A 80 -5.23 5.69 -15.86
CA LEU A 80 -5.45 6.43 -17.12
C LEU A 80 -6.00 7.85 -16.88
N GLY A 81 -5.76 8.40 -15.70
CA GLY A 81 -6.09 9.78 -15.36
C GLY A 81 -7.23 9.95 -14.35
N ASP A 82 -7.87 8.89 -13.89
CA ASP A 82 -8.78 8.92 -12.74
C ASP A 82 -8.93 7.53 -12.12
N TRP A 83 -9.59 7.48 -10.96
CA TRP A 83 -9.80 6.25 -10.19
C TRP A 83 -10.79 5.26 -10.81
N SER A 84 -11.51 5.63 -11.87
CA SER A 84 -12.32 4.68 -12.64
C SER A 84 -11.47 3.86 -13.61
N GLN A 85 -10.20 4.23 -13.79
CA GLN A 85 -9.23 3.59 -14.66
C GLN A 85 -7.92 3.33 -13.90
N GLU A 86 -8.00 2.66 -12.75
CA GLU A 86 -6.82 2.22 -11.98
C GLU A 86 -6.20 0.97 -12.63
N ALA A 87 -4.87 0.91 -12.66
CA ALA A 87 -4.16 -0.24 -13.17
C ALA A 87 -4.24 -1.42 -12.21
N LYS A 88 -4.66 -2.57 -12.73
CA LYS A 88 -4.39 -3.87 -12.12
C LYS A 88 -3.02 -4.35 -12.61
N LEU A 89 -2.05 -4.41 -11.71
CA LEU A 89 -0.70 -4.87 -12.02
C LEU A 89 -0.57 -6.39 -11.85
N GLU A 90 0.39 -6.97 -12.56
CA GLU A 90 0.85 -8.35 -12.32
C GLU A 90 1.69 -8.42 -11.04
N GLU A 91 2.43 -7.35 -10.75
CA GLU A 91 3.23 -7.23 -9.55
C GLU A 91 2.39 -6.88 -8.32
N GLY A 92 2.61 -7.64 -7.25
CA GLY A 92 1.98 -7.38 -5.95
C GLY A 92 0.52 -7.83 -5.88
N ILE A 93 -0.17 -7.35 -4.84
CA ILE A 93 -1.58 -7.61 -4.62
C ILE A 93 -2.37 -6.59 -5.45
N ALA A 94 -3.42 -7.07 -6.14
CA ALA A 94 -4.24 -6.24 -7.01
C ALA A 94 -4.73 -4.97 -6.30
N PHE A 95 -4.58 -3.82 -6.97
CA PHE A 95 -5.05 -2.51 -6.50
C PHE A 95 -4.45 -2.02 -5.16
N ARG A 96 -3.30 -2.57 -4.75
CA ARG A 96 -2.55 -2.06 -3.61
C ARG A 96 -1.67 -0.87 -4.01
N ASP A 97 -1.43 0.03 -3.07
CA ASP A 97 -0.36 1.03 -3.18
C ASP A 97 0.99 0.33 -3.34
N LEU A 98 1.77 0.76 -4.33
CA LEU A 98 3.16 0.37 -4.50
C LEU A 98 4.06 1.31 -3.71
N GLY A 99 5.18 0.79 -3.20
CA GLY A 99 6.27 1.58 -2.65
C GLY A 99 7.34 1.85 -3.70
N GLY A 100 7.89 3.06 -3.71
CA GLY A 100 8.96 3.48 -4.60
C GLY A 100 9.98 4.36 -3.88
N TRP A 101 11.25 4.25 -4.28
CA TRP A 101 12.37 4.93 -3.61
C TRP A 101 13.11 5.85 -4.59
N GLU A 102 13.76 6.89 -4.07
CA GLU A 102 14.68 7.70 -4.87
C GLU A 102 15.74 6.77 -5.49
N SER A 103 16.04 6.91 -6.77
CA SER A 103 16.91 6.01 -7.56
C SER A 103 16.32 4.68 -8.05
N MET A 104 15.02 4.41 -7.87
CA MET A 104 14.46 3.15 -8.38
C MET A 104 14.48 3.09 -9.93
N ASP A 105 14.94 1.98 -10.49
CA ASP A 105 14.76 1.61 -11.90
C ASP A 105 13.94 0.32 -11.94
N THR A 106 12.70 0.37 -12.43
CA THR A 106 11.75 -0.73 -12.31
C THR A 106 10.88 -0.89 -13.54
N THR A 107 10.57 -2.14 -13.86
CA THR A 107 9.59 -2.50 -14.89
C THR A 107 8.35 -3.07 -14.23
N LEU A 108 7.16 -2.66 -14.69
CA LEU A 108 5.85 -3.11 -14.22
C LEU A 108 5.00 -3.60 -15.39
N HIS A 109 4.06 -4.51 -15.12
CA HIS A 109 3.15 -5.07 -16.12
C HIS A 109 1.70 -4.78 -15.73
N ALA A 110 1.05 -3.91 -16.50
CA ALA A 110 -0.37 -3.60 -16.31
C ALA A 110 -1.25 -4.60 -17.06
N LEU A 111 -2.01 -5.40 -16.32
CA LEU A 111 -2.89 -6.44 -16.85
C LEU A 111 -4.19 -5.86 -17.41
N SER A 112 -4.73 -4.83 -16.77
CA SER A 112 -5.96 -4.14 -17.18
C SER A 112 -6.08 -2.79 -16.47
N PHE A 113 -6.99 -1.94 -16.96
CA PHE A 113 -7.40 -0.70 -16.30
C PHE A 113 -8.90 -0.72 -16.06
N GLY A 114 -9.32 -0.23 -14.90
CA GLY A 114 -10.75 -0.17 -14.56
C GLY A 114 -10.98 0.27 -13.12
N LEU A 115 -12.22 0.11 -12.67
CA LEU A 115 -12.55 0.34 -11.27
C LEU A 115 -11.78 -0.66 -10.40
N ALA A 116 -11.18 -0.16 -9.33
CA ALA A 116 -10.56 -1.01 -8.33
C ALA A 116 -11.62 -1.96 -7.76
N GLU A 117 -11.38 -3.26 -7.93
CA GLU A 117 -12.21 -4.30 -7.35
C GLU A 117 -11.62 -4.71 -6.02
N ARG A 118 -12.40 -4.58 -4.95
CA ARG A 118 -12.01 -5.09 -3.65
C ARG A 118 -12.08 -6.61 -3.66
N VAL A 119 -10.92 -7.25 -3.59
CA VAL A 119 -10.79 -8.69 -3.40
C VAL A 119 -10.47 -8.94 -1.94
N ASN A 120 -11.23 -9.81 -1.28
CA ASN A 120 -10.85 -10.26 0.06
C ASN A 120 -9.67 -11.23 -0.07
N ASP A 121 -8.56 -10.87 0.57
CA ASP A 121 -7.36 -11.70 0.69
C ASP A 121 -7.11 -11.95 2.17
N GLY A 122 -7.02 -13.21 2.56
CA GLY A 122 -7.02 -13.66 3.95
C GLY A 122 -8.39 -14.08 4.46
N GLN A 123 -8.42 -14.51 5.73
CA GLN A 123 -9.62 -14.95 6.43
C GLN A 123 -9.38 -14.83 7.94
N VAL A 124 -10.46 -14.68 8.71
CA VAL A 124 -10.37 -14.77 10.17
C VAL A 124 -9.99 -16.20 10.56
N SER A 125 -8.80 -16.36 11.14
CA SER A 125 -8.26 -17.59 11.69
C SER A 125 -8.49 -17.62 13.20
N GLY A 126 -9.63 -18.12 13.65
CA GLY A 126 -10.00 -18.20 15.06
C GLY A 126 -11.46 -17.82 15.28
N PHE A 127 -11.74 -17.29 16.47
CA PHE A 127 -13.08 -16.85 16.85
C PHE A 127 -13.12 -15.35 17.10
N LEU A 128 -13.65 -14.62 16.12
CA LEU A 128 -13.90 -13.19 16.21
C LEU A 128 -15.32 -12.92 16.71
N THR A 129 -15.44 -12.10 17.76
CA THR A 129 -16.72 -11.62 18.29
C THR A 129 -16.71 -10.11 18.33
N VAL A 130 -17.82 -9.50 17.90
CA VAL A 130 -18.04 -8.06 18.00
C VAL A 130 -18.85 -7.78 19.26
N VAL A 131 -18.28 -7.01 20.19
CA VAL A 131 -18.92 -6.62 21.46
C VAL A 131 -19.01 -5.10 21.55
N ASP A 132 -19.90 -4.60 22.41
CA ASP A 132 -19.88 -3.18 22.79
C ASP A 132 -18.79 -2.94 23.83
N ALA A 133 -18.02 -1.88 23.64
CA ALA A 133 -17.07 -1.44 24.65
C ALA A 133 -17.82 -1.08 25.95
N PRO A 134 -17.24 -1.37 27.13
CA PRO A 134 -17.83 -1.00 28.41
C PRO A 134 -18.22 0.48 28.44
N VAL A 135 -19.35 0.78 29.08
CA VAL A 135 -19.80 2.16 29.26
C VAL A 135 -18.79 2.90 30.13
N ASP A 136 -18.26 4.01 29.63
CA ASP A 136 -17.45 4.91 30.43
C ASP A 136 -18.30 5.51 31.57
N PRO A 137 -17.97 5.25 32.85
CA PRO A 137 -18.73 5.79 33.97
C PRO A 137 -18.78 7.32 34.00
N ALA A 138 -17.77 7.99 33.44
CA ALA A 138 -17.72 9.44 33.34
C ALA A 138 -18.48 10.01 32.13
N GLY A 139 -18.92 9.15 31.20
CA GLY A 139 -19.63 9.54 29.98
C GLY A 139 -18.81 10.37 28.99
N ILE A 140 -17.48 10.37 29.12
CA ILE A 140 -16.56 11.14 28.27
C ILE A 140 -16.31 10.37 26.97
N ILE A 141 -16.14 9.05 27.06
CA ILE A 141 -15.86 8.19 25.93
C ILE A 141 -17.17 7.49 25.51
N PRO A 142 -17.69 7.76 24.29
CA PRO A 142 -18.85 7.04 23.80
C PRO A 142 -18.50 5.57 23.60
N SER A 143 -19.44 4.68 23.94
CA SER A 143 -19.29 3.24 23.63
C SER A 143 -19.16 3.04 22.12
N ARG A 144 -18.28 2.11 21.74
CA ARG A 144 -18.00 1.75 20.36
C ARG A 144 -17.97 0.23 20.25
N LYS A 145 -18.14 -0.29 19.03
CA LYS A 145 -17.89 -1.70 18.76
C LYS A 145 -16.41 -2.01 18.96
N MET A 146 -16.14 -3.10 19.67
CA MET A 146 -14.83 -3.68 19.87
C MET A 146 -14.83 -5.08 19.28
N TRP A 147 -13.71 -5.46 18.69
CA TRP A 147 -13.49 -6.81 18.19
C TRP A 147 -12.65 -7.57 19.19
N VAL A 148 -13.14 -8.74 19.61
CA VAL A 148 -12.44 -9.66 20.49
C VAL A 148 -12.19 -10.93 19.69
N TRP A 149 -10.93 -11.22 19.45
CA TRP A 149 -10.50 -12.45 18.81
C TRP A 149 -9.92 -13.40 19.85
N MET A 150 -10.15 -14.70 19.67
CA MET A 150 -9.56 -15.77 20.46
C MET A 150 -9.12 -16.91 19.53
N PRO A 151 -7.98 -17.57 19.81
CA PRO A 151 -7.56 -18.74 19.05
C PRO A 151 -8.51 -19.92 19.32
N TYR A 152 -8.54 -20.88 18.38
CA TYR A 152 -9.53 -21.95 18.36
C TYR A 152 -9.51 -22.83 19.63
N ASP A 153 -8.32 -23.11 20.14
CA ASP A 153 -8.07 -23.94 21.33
C ASP A 153 -8.52 -23.25 22.62
N LEU A 154 -8.28 -21.94 22.74
CA LEU A 154 -8.57 -21.18 23.94
C LEU A 154 -10.08 -21.05 24.19
N LYS A 155 -10.88 -20.88 23.13
CA LYS A 155 -12.35 -20.73 23.28
C LYS A 155 -13.00 -21.95 23.93
N HIS A 156 -12.43 -23.13 23.73
CA HIS A 156 -12.97 -24.39 24.26
C HIS A 156 -12.33 -24.82 25.58
N THR A 157 -11.43 -23.99 26.13
CA THR A 157 -10.72 -24.27 27.36
C THR A 157 -11.31 -23.44 28.50
N GLU A 158 -11.63 -24.06 29.64
CA GLU A 158 -11.95 -23.30 30.84
C GLU A 158 -10.70 -22.57 31.34
N LEU A 159 -10.74 -21.24 31.28
CA LEU A 159 -9.67 -20.38 31.77
C LEU A 159 -9.70 -20.32 33.30
N THR A 160 -8.75 -20.98 33.96
CA THR A 160 -8.62 -20.99 35.42
C THR A 160 -7.55 -20.03 35.96
N GLY A 161 -6.96 -19.19 35.11
CA GLY A 161 -5.84 -18.30 35.47
C GLY A 161 -5.78 -17.02 34.62
N PRO A 162 -4.78 -16.15 34.87
CA PRO A 162 -4.59 -14.95 34.08
C PRO A 162 -4.27 -15.28 32.62
N VAL A 163 -4.65 -14.39 31.70
CA VAL A 163 -4.38 -14.50 30.26
C VAL A 163 -3.61 -13.27 29.78
N ASP A 164 -2.74 -13.48 28.80
CA ASP A 164 -2.06 -12.38 28.11
C ASP A 164 -3.03 -11.73 27.12
N VAL A 165 -3.05 -10.40 27.10
CA VAL A 165 -3.95 -9.61 26.23
C VAL A 165 -3.13 -8.70 25.35
N LEU A 166 -3.29 -8.85 24.04
CA LEU A 166 -2.77 -7.91 23.04
C LEU A 166 -3.87 -6.91 22.68
N LEU A 167 -3.67 -5.64 23.05
CA LEU A 167 -4.57 -4.56 22.66
C LEU A 167 -4.02 -3.83 21.43
N MET A 168 -4.79 -3.81 20.35
CA MET A 168 -4.42 -3.12 19.11
C MET A 168 -5.47 -2.09 18.70
N SER A 169 -4.98 -0.98 18.16
CA SER A 169 -5.81 0.08 17.57
C SER A 169 -5.35 0.30 16.13
N GLY A 170 -6.07 -0.27 15.17
CA GLY A 170 -5.77 -0.20 13.73
C GLY A 170 -7.00 0.01 12.84
N GLY A 171 -8.16 0.30 13.44
CA GLY A 171 -9.45 0.36 12.75
C GLY A 171 -9.93 -1.04 12.34
N GLN A 172 -10.58 -1.14 11.18
CA GLN A 172 -11.18 -2.38 10.66
C GLN A 172 -10.15 -3.35 10.04
N ASN A 173 -8.86 -2.99 10.00
CA ASN A 173 -7.86 -3.71 9.22
C ASN A 173 -7.09 -4.77 10.02
N CYS A 174 -7.41 -5.06 11.28
CA CYS A 174 -6.54 -5.91 12.10
C CYS A 174 -6.68 -7.42 11.84
N ILE A 175 -7.91 -7.91 11.62
CA ILE A 175 -8.22 -9.37 11.70
C ILE A 175 -9.21 -9.83 10.63
N ASP A 176 -10.15 -8.98 10.20
CA ASP A 176 -11.20 -9.40 9.25
C ASP A 176 -11.05 -8.68 7.91
N PRO A 177 -10.51 -9.35 6.88
CA PRO A 177 -10.38 -8.76 5.55
C PRO A 177 -11.74 -8.39 4.96
N ALA A 178 -12.84 -9.08 5.34
CA ALA A 178 -14.18 -8.76 4.88
C ALA A 178 -14.72 -7.44 5.44
N GLN A 179 -14.16 -6.94 6.54
CA GLN A 179 -14.47 -5.64 7.12
C GLN A 179 -13.38 -4.59 6.86
N SER A 180 -12.20 -5.01 6.37
CA SER A 180 -11.11 -4.10 6.06
C SER A 180 -11.39 -3.22 4.84
N THR A 181 -10.75 -2.04 4.81
CA THR A 181 -10.96 -1.04 3.75
C THR A 181 -10.59 -1.57 2.37
N PHE A 182 -9.52 -2.39 2.28
CA PHE A 182 -8.96 -2.84 1.01
C PHE A 182 -9.17 -4.34 0.75
N GLY A 183 -9.94 -5.02 1.59
CA GLY A 183 -10.11 -6.47 1.48
C GLY A 183 -8.90 -7.26 1.99
N VAL A 184 -7.87 -6.60 2.48
CA VAL A 184 -6.69 -7.18 3.13
C VAL A 184 -6.64 -6.67 4.56
N ASP A 185 -6.40 -7.54 5.52
CA ASP A 185 -6.17 -7.17 6.92
C ASP A 185 -4.68 -7.33 7.28
N TRP A 186 -4.35 -7.14 8.55
CA TRP A 186 -2.97 -7.27 9.04
C TRP A 186 -2.63 -8.70 9.41
N ALA A 187 -3.60 -9.63 9.35
CA ALA A 187 -3.44 -11.04 9.70
C ALA A 187 -2.83 -11.20 11.10
N VAL A 188 -3.24 -10.36 12.05
CA VAL A 188 -2.70 -10.37 13.43
C VAL A 188 -2.98 -11.72 14.08
N ASP A 189 -4.17 -12.24 13.83
CA ASP A 189 -4.63 -13.55 14.26
C ASP A 189 -3.74 -14.69 13.75
N GLU A 190 -3.22 -14.59 12.53
CA GLU A 190 -2.28 -15.59 11.99
C GLU A 190 -0.90 -15.54 12.68
N ALA A 191 -0.47 -14.36 13.13
CA ALA A 191 0.83 -14.17 13.76
C ALA A 191 0.87 -14.60 15.24
N ILE A 192 -0.29 -14.71 15.89
CA ILE A 192 -0.42 -15.05 17.32
C ILE A 192 -1.01 -16.45 17.56
N LEU A 193 -1.24 -17.22 16.49
CA LEU A 193 -1.52 -18.66 16.56
C LEU A 193 -0.31 -19.49 17.02
#